data_AF-A0A8X7BKS2-F1
#
_entry.id   AF-A0A8X7BKS2-F1
#
_cell.length_a   1.000
_cell.length_b   1.000
_cell.length_c   1.000
_cell.angle_alpha   90.00
_cell.angle_beta   90.00
_cell.angle_gamma   90.00
#
_symmetry.space_group_name_H-M   'P 1'
#
loop_
_entity.id
_entity.type
_entity.pdbx_description
1 polymer ?
#
loop_
_entity_poly.entity_id
_entity_poly.type
_entity_poly.pdbx_seq_one_letter_code
_entity_poly.pdbx_strand_id
1 'polypeptide(L)'
;MRTRVSTMTIHRLLIEQNLHSYRPLRHPPFMPVHCRARLQWYLALLGWNPADWRRIVLNEESPFQLCLDDYRRRVWRHPGQRADHAFTIALHTGPQPHFTER
;
A
#
# COMPACT_ATOMS: atom_id res chain seq x y z
N MET A 1 18.28 -18.98 30.25
CA MET A 1 16.89 -18.90 30.77
C MET A 1 16.04 -18.14 29.76
N ARG A 2 14.94 -18.72 29.26
CA ARG A 2 14.02 -18.05 28.32
C ARG A 2 12.82 -17.53 29.13
N THR A 3 12.81 -16.25 29.45
CA THR A 3 11.70 -15.61 30.17
C THR A 3 10.47 -15.54 29.28
N ARG A 4 9.34 -16.08 29.76
CA ARG A 4 8.07 -16.07 29.04
C ARG A 4 7.41 -14.71 29.28
N VAL A 5 7.54 -13.80 28.32
CA VAL A 5 6.90 -12.49 28.35
C VAL A 5 5.45 -12.61 27.86
N SER A 6 4.52 -11.96 28.55
CA SER A 6 3.11 -11.95 28.15
C SER A 6 2.86 -10.94 27.02
N THR A 7 1.85 -11.18 26.18
CA THR A 7 1.42 -10.23 25.13
C THR A 7 1.04 -8.87 25.70
N MET A 8 0.44 -8.86 26.91
CA MET A 8 0.06 -7.62 27.58
C MET A 8 1.29 -6.79 27.99
N THR A 9 2.35 -7.46 28.44
CA THR A 9 3.63 -6.81 28.74
C THR A 9 4.24 -6.20 27.48
N ILE A 10 4.24 -6.93 26.36
CA ILE A 10 4.73 -6.42 25.07
C ILE A 10 3.93 -5.19 24.62
N HIS A 11 2.59 -5.25 24.72
CA HIS A 11 1.73 -4.13 24.33
C HIS A 11 1.96 -2.88 25.17
N ARG A 12 2.13 -3.01 26.48
CA ARG A 12 2.45 -1.89 27.38
C ARG A 12 3.79 -1.26 27.01
N LEU A 13 4.82 -2.07 26.82
CA LEU A 13 6.15 -1.60 26.43
C LEU A 13 6.12 -0.85 25.09
N LEU A 14 5.35 -1.33 24.11
CA LEU A 14 5.20 -0.64 22.83
C LEU A 14 4.53 0.74 22.99
N ILE A 15 3.48 0.83 23.81
CA ILE A 15 2.81 2.12 24.08
C ILE A 15 3.70 3.06 24.88
N GLU A 16 4.44 2.56 25.88
CA GLU A 16 5.42 3.34 26.64
C GLU A 16 6.50 3.94 25.72
N GLN A 17 6.88 3.21 24.67
CA GLN A 17 7.77 3.71 23.62
C GLN A 17 7.06 4.57 22.56
N ASN A 18 5.81 5.00 22.78
CA ASN A 18 5.03 5.81 21.84
C ASN A 18 4.84 5.14 20.45
N LEU A 19 4.79 3.81 20.42
CA LEU A 19 4.43 3.04 19.24
C LEU A 19 2.96 2.68 19.32
N HIS A 20 2.26 2.88 18.20
CA HIS A 20 0.85 2.53 18.08
C HIS A 20 0.63 1.58 16.91
N SER A 21 -0.42 0.78 17.03
CA SER A 21 -0.82 -0.15 15.99
C SER A 21 -1.61 0.59 14.90
N TYR A 22 -1.07 0.63 13.68
CA TYR A 22 -1.71 1.24 12.53
C TYR A 22 -1.87 0.25 11.38
N ARG A 23 -2.79 0.55 10.46
CA ARG A 23 -2.79 -0.09 9.14
C ARG A 23 -1.60 0.46 8.33
N PRO A 24 -0.77 -0.41 7.72
CA PRO A 24 0.33 0.03 6.88
C PRO A 24 -0.21 0.76 5.65
N LEU A 25 0.57 1.70 5.13
CA LEU A 25 0.31 2.25 3.81
C LEU A 25 0.54 1.15 2.78
N ARG A 26 -0.31 1.09 1.76
CA ARG A 26 -0.14 0.18 0.61
C ARG A 26 -0.11 1.01 -0.64
N HIS A 27 0.97 0.90 -1.42
CA HIS A 27 1.06 1.55 -2.71
C HIS A 27 1.83 0.67 -3.70
N PRO A 28 1.55 0.76 -5.01
CA PRO A 28 2.41 0.19 -6.02
C PRO A 28 3.82 0.79 -5.87
N PRO A 29 4.90 0.00 -6.05
CA PRO A 29 6.25 0.54 -6.04
C PRO A 29 6.41 1.55 -7.19
N PHE A 30 6.31 2.84 -6.89
CA PHE A 30 6.63 3.88 -7.86
C PHE A 30 8.13 4.13 -7.83
N MET A 31 8.79 3.81 -8.93
CA MET A 31 10.14 4.29 -9.16
C MET A 31 10.10 5.79 -9.46
N PRO A 32 11.17 6.55 -9.17
CA PRO A 32 11.24 7.98 -9.48
C PRO A 32 10.91 8.33 -10.94
N VAL A 33 11.20 7.41 -11.87
CA VAL A 33 10.83 7.56 -13.30
C VAL A 33 9.32 7.56 -13.51
N HIS A 34 8.57 6.71 -12.81
CA HIS A 34 7.10 6.68 -12.88
C HIS A 34 6.51 7.99 -12.34
N CYS A 35 7.07 8.52 -11.25
CA CYS A 35 6.64 9.80 -10.68
C CYS A 35 6.84 10.95 -11.67
N ARG A 36 8.00 11.03 -12.33
CA ARG A 36 8.29 12.06 -13.35
C ARG A 36 7.36 11.95 -14.55
N ALA A 37 7.17 10.74 -15.08
CA ALA A 37 6.27 10.52 -16.22
C ALA A 37 4.83 10.94 -15.89
N ARG A 38 4.35 10.58 -14.69
CA ARG A 38 3.00 10.95 -14.23
C ARG A 38 2.84 12.45 -14.04
N LEU A 39 3.86 13.13 -13.52
CA LEU A 39 3.85 14.59 -13.40
C LEU A 39 3.83 15.26 -14.77
N GLN A 40 4.70 14.84 -15.69
CA GLN A 40 4.72 15.37 -17.06
C GLN A 40 3.37 15.17 -17.77
N TRP A 41 2.79 13.98 -17.64
CA TRP A 41 1.46 13.69 -18.19
C TRP A 41 0.38 14.59 -17.59
N TYR A 42 0.36 14.77 -16.26
CA TYR A 42 -0.59 15.68 -15.61
C TYR A 42 -0.43 17.12 -16.12
N LEU A 43 0.80 17.62 -16.20
CA LEU A 43 1.06 18.98 -16.70
C LEU A 43 0.61 19.16 -18.15
N ALA A 44 0.79 18.16 -19.00
CA ALA A 44 0.31 18.18 -20.39
C ALA A 44 -1.23 18.21 -20.50
N LEU A 45 -1.93 17.72 -19.47
CA LEU A 45 -3.40 17.69 -19.42
C LEU A 45 -4.03 18.90 -18.73
N LEU A 46 -3.25 19.79 -18.10
CA LEU A 46 -3.80 20.93 -17.34
C LEU A 46 -4.71 21.86 -18.14
N GLY A 47 -4.52 21.94 -19.47
CA GLY A 47 -5.31 22.77 -20.36
C GLY A 47 -6.51 22.06 -21.01
N TRP A 48 -6.77 20.80 -20.68
CA TRP A 48 -7.79 20.01 -21.36
C TRP A 48 -9.20 20.43 -20.94
N ASN A 49 -10.05 20.62 -21.93
CA ASN A 49 -11.46 20.93 -21.72
C ASN A 49 -12.32 19.65 -21.72
N PRO A 50 -13.60 19.72 -21.32
CA PRO A 50 -14.48 18.54 -21.28
C PRO A 50 -14.66 17.82 -22.63
N ALA A 51 -14.50 18.51 -23.77
CA ALA A 51 -14.58 17.88 -25.08
C ALA A 51 -13.32 17.05 -25.38
N ASP A 52 -12.15 17.48 -24.91
CA ASP A 52 -10.90 16.71 -25.04
C ASP A 52 -10.98 15.40 -24.23
N TRP A 53 -11.53 15.46 -23.02
CA TRP A 53 -11.75 14.28 -22.18
C TRP A 53 -12.70 13.26 -22.81
N ARG A 54 -13.75 13.72 -23.53
CA ARG A 54 -14.72 12.84 -24.20
C ARG A 54 -14.11 12.02 -25.35
N ARG A 55 -12.94 12.40 -25.86
CA ARG A 55 -12.27 11.69 -26.96
C ARG A 55 -11.44 10.51 -26.48
N ILE A 56 -11.16 10.42 -25.18
CA ILE A 56 -10.39 9.33 -24.61
C ILE A 56 -11.30 8.12 -24.42
N VAL A 57 -10.89 6.98 -24.97
CA VAL A 57 -11.43 5.66 -24.62
C VAL A 57 -10.43 4.98 -23.69
N LEU A 58 -10.85 4.66 -22.48
CA LEU A 58 -10.04 3.91 -21.51
C LEU A 58 -10.31 2.42 -21.68
N ASN A 59 -9.23 1.63 -21.71
CA ASN A 59 -9.31 0.18 -21.68
C ASN A 59 -8.40 -0.32 -20.56
N GLU A 60 -8.98 -0.89 -19.50
CA GLU A 60 -8.26 -1.55 -18.43
C GLU A 60 -8.89 -2.91 -18.16
N GLU A 61 -8.05 -3.88 -17.82
CA GLU A 61 -8.51 -5.16 -17.30
C GLU A 61 -8.47 -5.12 -15.77
N SER A 62 -9.60 -5.41 -15.13
CA SER A 62 -9.65 -5.60 -13.68
C SER A 62 -9.65 -7.10 -13.35
N PRO A 63 -8.72 -7.60 -12.53
CA PRO A 63 -8.78 -8.98 -12.07
C PRO A 63 -9.94 -9.16 -11.07
N PHE A 64 -10.76 -10.19 -11.26
CA PHE A 64 -11.71 -10.63 -10.24
C PHE A 64 -10.98 -11.48 -9.19
N GLN A 65 -11.05 -11.09 -7.92
CA GLN A 65 -10.40 -11.80 -6.83
C GLN A 65 -11.39 -12.73 -6.11
N LEU A 66 -11.09 -14.03 -6.06
CA LEU A 66 -11.88 -15.02 -5.32
C LEU A 66 -11.69 -14.93 -3.79
N CYS A 67 -10.53 -14.44 -3.35
CA CYS A 67 -10.23 -14.17 -1.96
C CYS A 67 -9.57 -12.78 -1.86
N LEU A 68 -10.21 -11.88 -1.13
CA LEU A 68 -9.67 -10.54 -0.87
C LEU A 68 -8.63 -10.63 0.25
N ASP A 69 -7.52 -9.92 0.10
CA ASP A 69 -6.67 -9.57 1.25
C ASP A 69 -7.56 -8.78 2.24
N ASP A 70 -7.71 -9.28 3.46
CA ASP A 70 -8.63 -8.71 4.47
C ASP A 70 -8.09 -7.43 5.12
N TYR A 71 -6.91 -6.97 4.70
CA TYR A 71 -6.24 -5.77 5.20
C TYR A 71 -6.02 -5.78 6.72
N ARG A 72 -6.00 -6.96 7.37
CA ARG A 72 -5.86 -7.06 8.83
C ARG A 72 -4.43 -6.92 9.33
N ARG A 73 -3.43 -7.02 8.46
CA ARG A 73 -2.02 -6.79 8.85
C ARG A 73 -1.85 -5.38 9.41
N ARG A 74 -1.29 -5.29 10.61
CA ARG A 74 -0.96 -4.03 11.28
C ARG A 74 0.54 -3.90 11.48
N VAL A 75 1.00 -2.66 11.57
CA VAL A 75 2.38 -2.30 11.87
C VAL A 75 2.40 -1.43 13.12
N TRP A 76 3.40 -1.63 13.97
CA TRP A 76 3.66 -0.76 15.12
C TRP A 76 4.67 0.29 14.69
N ARG A 77 4.30 1.57 14.79
CA ARG A 77 5.16 2.69 14.39
C ARG A 77 4.80 3.95 15.18
N HIS A 78 5.67 4.96 15.13
CA HIS A 78 5.36 6.25 15.72
C HIS A 78 4.33 7.03 14.89
N PRO A 79 3.62 7.98 15.50
CA PRO A 79 2.88 9.01 14.78
C PRO A 79 3.79 9.71 13.75
N GLY A 80 3.24 10.08 12.59
CA GLY A 80 3.99 10.75 11.51
C GLY A 80 4.76 9.83 10.55
N GLN A 81 5.13 8.60 10.95
CA GLN A 81 5.89 7.67 10.08
C GLN A 81 5.01 6.92 9.04
N ARG A 82 3.95 7.55 8.54
CA ARG A 82 2.98 6.87 7.65
C ARG A 82 3.59 6.53 6.30
N ALA A 83 4.43 7.41 5.77
CA ALA A 83 5.05 7.28 4.46
C ALA A 83 6.43 6.59 4.50
N ASP A 84 6.87 6.14 5.67
CA ASP A 84 8.13 5.42 5.79
C ASP A 84 8.02 4.05 5.09
N HIS A 85 8.99 3.76 4.22
CA HIS A 85 9.07 2.51 3.48
C HIS A 85 9.16 1.29 4.39
N ALA A 86 9.74 1.42 5.59
CA ALA A 86 9.84 0.32 6.56
C ALA A 86 8.46 -0.16 7.08
N PHE A 87 7.44 0.70 7.05
CA PHE A 87 6.09 0.42 7.53
C PHE A 87 5.05 0.35 6.41
N THR A 88 5.52 0.31 5.17
CA THR A 88 4.69 0.28 3.96
C THR A 88 4.74 -1.11 3.33
N ILE A 89 3.61 -1.57 2.81
CA ILE A 89 3.52 -2.84 2.10
C ILE A 89 3.34 -2.54 0.61
N ALA A 90 4.21 -3.10 -0.23
CA ALA A 90 4.02 -3.03 -1.66
C ALA A 90 2.69 -3.71 -2.02
N LEU A 91 1.82 -3.00 -2.73
CA LEU A 91 0.61 -3.61 -3.28
C LEU A 91 1.06 -4.67 -4.30
N HIS A 92 0.77 -5.95 -4.05
CA HIS A 92 1.02 -7.01 -5.01
C HIS A 92 0.19 -6.71 -6.26
N THR A 93 0.87 -6.42 -7.38
CA THR A 93 0.24 -6.21 -8.70
C THR A 93 0.40 -7.44 -9.60
N GLY A 94 0.93 -8.55 -9.08
CA GLY A 94 1.13 -9.79 -9.82
C GLY A 94 -0.06 -10.75 -9.72
N PRO A 95 -0.17 -11.74 -10.63
CA PRO A 95 -1.15 -12.80 -10.52
C PRO A 95 -0.98 -13.51 -9.17
N GLN A 96 -2.09 -13.91 -8.55
CA GLN A 96 -2.07 -14.84 -7.43
C GLN A 96 -1.21 -16.06 -7.83
N PRO A 97 -0.32 -16.58 -6.96
CA PRO A 97 0.34 -17.84 -7.24
C PRO A 97 -0.77 -18.86 -7.50
N HIS A 98 -0.79 -19.34 -8.74
CA HIS A 98 -1.66 -20.39 -9.22
C HIS A 98 -1.64 -21.52 -8.19
N PHE A 99 -2.83 -21.93 -7.77
CA PHE A 99 -3.04 -23.18 -7.04
C PHE A 99 -2.34 -24.28 -7.84
N THR A 100 -1.16 -24.73 -7.42
CA THR A 100 -0.62 -26.00 -7.87
C THR A 100 -1.48 -27.08 -7.23
N GLU A 101 -2.49 -27.54 -7.97
CA GLU A 101 -3.17 -28.79 -7.67
C GLU A 101 -2.17 -29.95 -7.84
N ARG A 102 -2.23 -30.89 -6.91
CA ARG A 102 -1.48 -32.13 -6.88
C ARG A 102 -2.08 -33.15 -7.83
#